data_AF-A0A3A8GXE6-F1
#
_entry.id   AF-A0A3A8GXE6-F1
#
_cell.length_a   1.000
_cell.length_b   1.000
_cell.length_c   1.000
_cell.angle_alpha   90.00
_cell.angle_beta   90.00
_cell.angle_gamma   90.00
#
_symmetry.space_group_name_H-M   'P 1'
#
loop_
_entity.id
_entity.type
_entity.pdbx_description
1 polymer ?
#
loop_
_entity_poly.entity_id
_entity_poly.type
_entity_poly.pdbx_seq_one_letter_code
_entity_poly.pdbx_strand_id
1 'polypeptide(L)' 'MSHDKRIRVAALFVLAGLLVQLFAYLHWTPLTFVISTAVGVPLVLVGVLLYGVTVWKILKEQKAL' A
#
# COMPACT_ATOMS: atom_id res chain seq x y z
N MET A 1 -7.54 16.99 5.09
CA MET A 1 -8.04 15.65 4.70
C MET A 1 -8.20 14.83 5.96
N SER A 2 -9.40 14.29 6.23
CA SER A 2 -9.67 13.46 7.43
C SER A 2 -8.73 12.24 7.49
N HIS A 3 -8.37 11.81 8.70
CA HIS A 3 -7.60 10.58 8.95
C HIS A 3 -8.23 9.37 8.26
N ASP A 4 -9.56 9.25 8.29
CA ASP A 4 -10.29 8.17 7.61
C ASP A 4 -10.04 8.16 6.10
N LYS A 5 -10.02 9.35 5.49
CA LYS A 5 -9.77 9.48 4.04
C LYS A 5 -8.32 9.10 3.71
N ARG A 6 -7.35 9.44 4.58
CA ARG A 6 -5.94 9.05 4.41
C ARG A 6 -5.76 7.54 4.53
N ILE A 7 -6.40 6.92 5.52
CA ILE A 7 -6.39 5.47 5.71
C ILE A 7 -7.01 4.77 4.49
N ARG A 8 -8.14 5.25 3.97
CA ARG A 8 -8.75 4.70 2.75
C ARG A 8 -7.82 4.79 1.54
N VAL A 9 -7.17 5.92 1.33
CA VAL A 9 -6.21 6.07 0.23
C VAL A 9 -5.04 5.11 0.41
N ALA A 10 -4.47 5.01 1.61
CA ALA A 10 -3.41 4.06 1.91
C ALA A 10 -3.83 2.60 1.62
N ALA A 11 -5.03 2.21 2.05
CA ALA A 11 -5.59 0.90 1.79
C ALA A 11 -5.80 0.62 0.28
N LEU A 12 -6.22 1.63 -0.50
CA LEU A 12 -6.35 1.51 -1.95
C LEU A 12 -4.99 1.24 -2.63
N PHE A 13 -3.92 1.92 -2.20
CA PHE A 13 -2.57 1.67 -2.71
C PHE A 13 -2.11 0.24 -2.42
N VAL A 14 -2.31 -0.24 -1.17
CA VAL A 14 -1.98 -1.62 -0.80
C VAL A 14 -2.79 -2.62 -1.63
N LEU A 15 -4.11 -2.42 -1.72
CA LEU A 15 -4.99 -3.32 -2.47
C LEU A 15 -4.61 -3.38 -3.96
N ALA A 16 -4.35 -2.23 -4.58
CA ALA A 16 -3.92 -2.18 -5.97
C ALA A 16 -2.60 -2.94 -6.20
N GLY A 17 -1.61 -2.74 -5.32
CA GLY A 17 -0.34 -3.46 -5.40
C GLY A 17 -0.51 -4.97 -5.23
N LEU A 18 -1.34 -5.42 -4.28
CA LEU A 18 -1.65 -6.83 -4.07
C LEU A 18 -2.38 -7.46 -5.26
N LEU A 19 -3.29 -6.73 -5.90
CA LEU A 19 -3.98 -7.22 -7.11
C LEU A 19 -2.99 -7.41 -8.27
N VAL A 20 -2.04 -6.49 -8.45
CA VAL A 20 -0.98 -6.64 -9.46
C VAL A 20 -0.12 -7.88 -9.18
N GLN A 21 0.28 -8.08 -7.92
CA GLN A 21 1.08 -9.23 -7.52
C GLN A 21 0.32 -10.55 -7.67
N LEU A 22 -0.96 -10.58 -7.31
CA LEU A 22 -1.84 -11.74 -7.50
C LEU A 22 -2.02 -12.07 -8.98
N PHE A 23 -2.23 -11.06 -9.83
CA PHE A 23 -2.31 -11.26 -11.27
C PHE A 23 -1.01 -11.83 -11.85
N ALA A 24 0.13 -11.29 -11.42
CA ALA A 24 1.45 -11.79 -11.84
C ALA A 24 1.71 -13.23 -11.37
N TYR A 25 1.22 -13.58 -10.18
CA TYR A 25 1.27 -14.95 -9.68
C TYR A 25 0.42 -15.90 -10.53
N LEU A 26 -0.79 -15.50 -10.92
CA LEU A 26 -1.67 -16.29 -11.79
C LEU A 26 -1.13 -16.44 -13.23
N HIS A 27 -0.38 -15.46 -13.72
CA HIS A 27 0.20 -15.45 -15.06
C HIS A 27 1.73 -15.38 -14.99
N TRP A 28 2.37 -16.42 -14.47
CA TRP A 28 3.81 -16.40 -14.21
C TRP A 28 4.64 -16.37 -15.50
N THR A 29 5.21 -15.22 -15.82
CA THR A 29 6.10 -14.98 -16.95
C THR A 29 7.21 -14.00 -16.53
N PRO A 30 8.33 -13.93 -17.26
CA PRO A 30 9.37 -12.93 -16.96
C PRO A 30 8.83 -11.49 -16.97
N LEU A 31 7.90 -11.18 -17.89
CA LEU A 31 7.31 -9.85 -17.99
C LEU A 31 6.42 -9.51 -16.78
N THR A 32 5.55 -10.44 -16.37
CA THR A 32 4.67 -10.22 -15.21
C THR A 32 5.45 -10.15 -13.90
N PHE A 33 6.57 -10.87 -13.78
CA PHE A 33 7.51 -10.72 -12.67
C PHE A 33 8.09 -9.29 -12.57
N VAL A 34 8.52 -8.72 -13.71
CA VAL A 34 9.02 -7.35 -13.76
C VAL A 34 7.91 -6.35 -13.37
N ILE A 35 6.69 -6.52 -13.88
CA ILE A 35 5.55 -5.65 -13.52
C ILE A 35 5.24 -5.75 -12.02
N SER A 36 5.21 -6.97 -11.47
CA SER A 36 4.98 -7.22 -10.04
C SER A 36 6.01 -6.49 -9.17
N THR A 37 7.29 -6.58 -9.56
CA THR A 37 8.39 -5.98 -8.80
C THR A 37 8.49 -4.47 -8.98
N ALA A 38 8.29 -3.97 -10.19
CA ALA A 38 8.44 -2.54 -10.51
C ALA A 38 7.19 -1.70 -10.20
N VAL A 39 6.01 -2.32 -10.10
CA VAL A 39 4.74 -1.62 -9.87
C VAL A 39 4.04 -2.14 -8.62
N GLY A 40 3.84 -3.46 -8.53
CA GLY A 40 3.13 -4.08 -7.40
C GLY A 40 3.81 -3.79 -6.06
N VAL A 41 5.11 -4.08 -5.95
CA VAL A 41 5.88 -3.84 -4.71
C VAL A 41 5.89 -2.35 -4.31
N PRO A 42 6.23 -1.38 -5.18
CA PRO A 42 6.15 0.03 -4.81
C PRO A 42 4.76 0.49 -4.37
N LEU A 43 3.67 0.03 -5.01
CA LEU A 43 2.31 0.36 -4.61
C LEU A 43 2.01 -0.10 -3.18
N VAL A 44 2.38 -1.34 -2.84
CA VAL A 44 2.23 -1.87 -1.48
C VAL A 44 3.06 -1.05 -0.49
N LEU A 45 4.34 -0.78 -0.79
CA LEU A 45 5.22 -0.03 0.10
C LEU A 45 4.71 1.39 0.36
N VAL A 46 4.29 2.10 -0.68
CA VAL A 46 3.70 3.45 -0.56
C VAL A 46 2.44 3.41 0.31
N GLY A 47 1.55 2.44 0.06
CA GLY A 47 0.33 2.28 0.86
C GLY A 47 0.63 2.01 2.35
N VAL A 48 1.57 1.11 2.64
CA VAL A 48 2.00 0.79 4.01
C VAL A 48 2.63 2.01 4.69
N LEU A 49 3.51 2.74 4.00
CA LEU A 49 4.13 3.95 4.53
C LEU A 49 3.08 5.04 4.84
N LEU A 50 2.14 5.28 3.93
CA LEU A 50 1.06 6.25 4.14
C LEU A 50 0.18 5.86 5.34
N TYR A 51 -0.12 4.58 5.49
CA TYR A 51 -0.87 4.06 6.63
C TYR A 51 -0.09 4.28 7.93
N GLY A 52 1.17 3.84 7.97
CA GLY A 52 2.04 3.97 9.14
C GLY A 52 2.22 5.42 9.59
N VAL A 53 2.46 6.34 8.65
CA VAL A 53 2.55 7.78 8.95
C VAL A 53 1.24 8.34 9.48
N THR A 54 0.09 7.88 8.95
CA THR A 54 -1.22 8.33 9.41
C THR A 54 -1.50 7.83 10.82
N VAL A 55 -1.25 6.54 11.10
CA VAL A 55 -1.39 5.95 12.44
C VAL A 55 -0.46 6.63 13.44
N TRP A 56 0.81 6.87 13.08
CA TRP A 56 1.76 7.57 13.93
C TRP A 56 1.26 8.96 14.33
N LYS A 57 0.69 9.72 13.38
CA LYS A 57 0.10 11.03 13.66
C LYS A 57 -1.09 10.94 14.62
N ILE A 58 -1.98 9.97 14.42
CA ILE A 58 -3.14 9.75 15.30
C ILE A 58 -2.67 9.42 16.73
N LEU A 59 -1.69 8.53 16.88
CA LEU A 59 -1.17 8.15 18.20
C LEU A 59 -0.55 9.35 18.94
N LYS A 60 0.21 10.18 18.23
CA LYS A 60 0.79 11.42 18.76
C LYS A 60 -0.29 12.44 19.16
N GLU A 61 -1.34 12.58 18.34
CA GLU A 61 -2.47 13.47 18.64
C GLU A 61 -3.26 13.00 19.87
N GLN A 62 -3.37 11.69 20.07
CA GLN A 62 -4.06 11.09 21.22
C GLN A 62 -3.19 10.99 22.48
N LYS A 63 -1.93 11.45 22.47
CA LYS A 63 -0.95 11.28 23.56
C LYS A 63 -0.76 9.81 23.99
N ALA A 64 -1.02 8.88 23.07
CA ALA A 64 -0.77 7.46 23.27
C ALA A 64 0.71 7.09 23.05
N LEU A 65 1.50 8.05 22.56
CA LEU A 65 2.95 8.05 22.35
C LEU A 65 3.50 9.45 22.63
#